data_AF-A0A210R5V6-F1
#
_entry.id   AF-A0A210R5V6-F1
#
_cell.length_a   1.000
_cell.length_b   1.000
_cell.length_c   1.000
_cell.angle_alpha   90.00
_cell.angle_beta   90.00
_cell.angle_gamma   90.00
#
_symmetry.space_group_name_H-M   'P 1'
#
loop_
_entity.id
_entity.type
_entity.pdbx_description
1 polymer ?
#
loop_
_entity_poly.entity_id
_entity_poly.type
_entity_poly.pdbx_seq_one_letter_code
_entity_poly.pdbx_strand_id
1 'polypeptide(L)'
;MFGICPYTPVSIHGILHMFGVGPYTPVSIHCILHTFGICPYAPVSIRCILHMFGIGLYTPVSIHCILHQFGVGPYTPVSIHLILHMFGIGLDKPVSIRCFLHMFGVGPYTHVSIRCILHMFGVGPYTPASIHLILHMFGIGLYTPVSIRCILHMFGIGLDKPVSIRCFLHMFGVGPYKPVSIRCILHMFGIGP
;
A
#
# COMPACT_ATOMS: atom_id res chain seq x y z
N MET A 1 10.29 5.59 25.03
CA MET A 1 9.32 5.30 26.10
C MET A 1 9.00 3.80 26.04
N PHE A 2 9.20 3.08 27.14
CA PHE A 2 8.80 1.66 27.29
C PHE A 2 7.51 1.62 28.11
N GLY A 3 6.46 0.95 27.64
CA GLY A 3 5.24 0.81 28.44
C GLY A 3 4.12 0.03 27.74
N ILE A 4 3.36 -0.71 28.54
CA ILE A 4 2.06 -1.30 28.17
C ILE A 4 1.00 -0.26 28.57
N CYS A 5 0.75 0.76 27.75
CA CYS A 5 -0.25 1.78 28.08
C CYS A 5 -0.81 2.44 26.81
N PRO A 6 -2.11 2.80 26.79
CA PRO A 6 -2.63 3.72 25.80
C PRO A 6 -1.86 5.05 25.87
N TYR A 7 -1.34 5.53 24.74
CA TYR A 7 -0.62 6.79 24.67
C TYR A 7 -1.26 7.71 23.62
N THR A 8 -1.82 8.82 24.10
CA THR A 8 -2.71 9.71 23.32
C THR A 8 -2.32 11.18 23.46
N PRO A 9 -1.09 11.59 23.15
CA PRO A 9 -0.70 12.98 23.26
C PRO A 9 -1.37 13.82 22.16
N VAL A 10 -1.57 15.10 22.46
CA VAL A 10 -2.11 16.04 21.46
C VAL A 10 -1.10 16.26 20.33
N SER A 11 0.18 16.47 20.66
CA SER A 11 1.22 16.65 19.64
C SER A 11 2.56 16.08 20.09
N ILE A 12 3.36 15.65 19.13
CA ILE A 12 4.70 15.08 19.36
C ILE A 12 5.68 15.73 18.40
N HIS A 13 6.83 16.13 18.94
CA HIS A 13 7.94 16.76 18.23
C HIS A 13 9.26 16.08 18.60
N GLY A 14 10.22 16.05 17.67
CA GLY A 14 11.59 15.55 17.91
C GLY A 14 11.89 14.18 17.30
N ILE A 15 12.60 13.34 18.04
CA ILE A 15 12.87 11.94 17.68
C ILE A 15 12.34 11.07 18.83
N LEU A 16 11.46 10.12 18.52
CA LEU A 16 10.83 9.29 19.53
C LEU A 16 10.96 7.81 19.17
N HIS A 17 11.38 7.02 20.16
CA HIS A 17 11.33 5.56 20.09
C HIS A 17 10.28 5.06 21.09
N MET A 18 9.28 4.36 20.58
CA MET A 18 8.20 3.75 21.33
C MET A 18 8.34 2.23 21.29
N PHE A 19 8.31 1.60 22.47
CA PHE A 19 8.31 0.15 22.60
C PHE A 19 7.14 -0.25 23.50
N GLY A 20 6.26 -1.13 23.02
CA GLY A 20 5.15 -1.56 23.87
C GLY A 20 4.02 -2.31 23.19
N VAL A 21 2.99 -2.55 23.98
CA VAL A 21 1.73 -3.15 23.57
C VAL A 21 0.61 -2.21 24.02
N GLY A 22 -0.24 -1.78 23.10
CA GLY A 22 -1.37 -0.90 23.42
C GLY A 22 -1.71 0.11 22.34
N PRO A 23 -2.88 0.78 22.43
CA PRO A 23 -3.30 1.74 21.41
C PRO A 23 -2.49 3.02 21.45
N TYR A 24 -2.22 3.57 20.27
CA TYR A 24 -1.48 4.82 20.10
C TYR A 24 -2.24 5.74 19.13
N THR A 25 -2.80 6.83 19.67
CA THR A 25 -3.73 7.70 18.92
C THR A 25 -3.42 9.18 19.16
N PRO A 26 -2.24 9.69 18.77
CA PRO A 26 -1.94 11.10 18.91
C PRO A 26 -2.69 11.91 17.85
N VAL A 27 -2.99 13.18 18.14
CA VAL A 27 -3.66 14.04 17.16
C VAL A 27 -2.68 14.42 16.05
N SER A 28 -1.49 14.91 16.37
CA SER A 28 -0.47 15.25 15.37
C SER A 28 0.93 14.75 15.73
N ILE A 29 1.67 14.37 14.69
CA ILE A 29 3.06 13.91 14.81
C ILE A 29 3.93 14.67 13.82
N HIS A 30 4.90 15.39 14.36
CA HIS A 30 5.89 16.19 13.62
C HIS A 30 7.30 15.80 14.09
N CYS A 31 7.63 14.50 13.99
CA CYS A 31 8.83 13.94 14.59
C CYS A 31 9.29 12.66 13.89
N ILE A 32 10.59 12.37 13.85
CA ILE A 32 11.01 11.01 13.45
C ILE A 32 10.52 10.05 14.53
N LEU A 33 9.68 9.09 14.13
CA LEU A 33 9.05 8.17 15.07
C LEU A 33 9.39 6.73 14.70
N HIS A 34 9.93 5.99 15.66
CA HIS A 34 10.08 4.55 15.57
C HIS A 34 9.15 3.90 16.58
N THR A 35 8.27 3.01 16.13
CA THR A 35 7.42 2.21 17.01
C THR A 35 7.74 0.74 16.84
N PHE A 36 7.88 0.04 17.97
CA PHE A 36 8.11 -1.39 18.02
C PHE A 36 7.06 -2.04 18.92
N GLY A 37 6.32 -3.01 18.40
CA GLY A 37 5.46 -3.87 19.21
C GLY A 37 4.07 -4.14 18.63
N ILE A 38 3.09 -4.34 19.51
CA ILE A 38 1.74 -4.78 19.15
C ILE A 38 0.74 -3.67 19.47
N CYS A 39 0.42 -2.84 18.48
CA CYS A 39 -0.31 -1.61 18.72
C CYS A 39 -1.30 -1.31 17.59
N PRO A 40 -2.59 -1.06 17.88
CA PRO A 40 -3.41 -0.29 16.96
C PRO A 40 -2.95 1.18 16.97
N TYR A 41 -2.81 1.76 15.79
CA TYR A 41 -2.20 3.07 15.56
C TYR A 41 -3.10 3.92 14.67
N ALA A 42 -3.65 5.01 15.23
CA ALA A 42 -4.67 5.81 14.55
C ALA A 42 -4.49 7.33 14.79
N PRO A 43 -3.40 7.94 14.31
CA PRO A 43 -3.24 9.38 14.41
C PRO A 43 -4.05 10.14 13.35
N VAL A 44 -4.40 11.38 13.66
CA VAL A 44 -5.12 12.23 12.69
C VAL A 44 -4.16 12.73 11.60
N SER A 45 -2.97 13.19 11.98
CA SER A 45 -2.00 13.73 11.02
C SER A 45 -0.57 13.32 11.35
N ILE A 46 0.14 12.84 10.34
CA ILE A 46 1.56 12.49 10.40
C ILE A 46 2.30 13.32 9.36
N ARG A 47 3.26 14.13 9.80
CA ARG A 47 4.15 14.92 8.94
C ARG A 47 5.61 14.66 9.31
N CYS A 48 6.06 13.43 9.11
CA CYS A 48 7.39 13.03 9.55
C CYS A 48 7.83 11.63 9.11
N ILE A 49 9.12 11.32 9.18
CA ILE A 49 9.60 9.96 8.90
C ILE A 49 9.08 8.99 9.98
N LEU A 50 8.33 7.97 9.57
CA LEU A 50 7.75 6.98 10.48
C LEU A 50 8.28 5.59 10.14
N HIS A 51 8.76 4.88 11.16
CA HIS A 51 9.14 3.49 11.09
C HIS A 51 8.29 2.66 12.05
N MET A 52 7.45 1.79 11.51
CA MET A 52 6.58 0.90 12.27
C MET A 52 7.12 -0.52 12.17
N PHE A 53 7.39 -1.16 13.30
CA PHE A 53 7.80 -2.55 13.38
C PHE A 53 6.86 -3.33 14.31
N GLY A 54 6.18 -4.35 13.79
CA GLY A 54 5.41 -5.28 14.62
C GLY A 54 4.02 -5.61 14.09
N ILE A 55 3.05 -5.79 14.99
CA ILE A 55 1.73 -6.33 14.63
C ILE A 55 0.65 -5.33 15.02
N GLY A 56 -0.28 -5.02 14.12
CA GLY A 56 -1.35 -4.10 14.48
C GLY A 56 -2.21 -3.60 13.33
N LEU A 57 -3.23 -2.84 13.71
CA LEU A 57 -4.10 -2.09 12.81
C LEU A 57 -3.57 -0.67 12.68
N TYR A 58 -3.37 -0.19 11.46
CA TYR A 58 -2.86 1.15 11.20
C TYR A 58 -3.84 1.96 10.36
N THR A 59 -4.44 2.99 10.95
CA THR A 59 -5.56 3.74 10.36
C THR A 59 -5.41 5.27 10.48
N PRO A 60 -4.30 5.88 10.02
CA PRO A 60 -4.18 7.32 10.09
C PRO A 60 -5.08 8.02 9.07
N VAL A 61 -5.53 9.21 9.40
CA VAL A 61 -6.35 10.00 8.47
C VAL A 61 -5.47 10.60 7.37
N SER A 62 -4.32 11.17 7.73
CA SER A 62 -3.41 11.78 6.77
C SER A 62 -1.95 11.49 7.07
N ILE A 63 -1.24 11.08 6.03
CA ILE A 63 0.21 10.82 6.04
C ILE A 63 0.83 11.71 4.97
N HIS A 64 1.71 12.60 5.38
CA HIS A 64 2.51 13.45 4.51
C HIS A 64 3.98 13.24 4.82
N CYS A 65 4.50 12.06 4.46
CA CYS A 65 5.86 11.69 4.82
C CYS A 65 6.37 10.41 4.15
N ILE A 66 7.62 10.06 4.50
CA ILE A 66 8.21 8.74 4.26
C ILE A 66 7.76 7.81 5.39
N LEU A 67 7.02 6.76 5.04
CA LEU A 67 6.61 5.72 5.97
C LEU A 67 7.27 4.40 5.57
N HIS A 68 7.88 3.75 6.55
CA HIS A 68 8.33 2.37 6.47
C HIS A 68 7.55 1.53 7.48
N GLN A 69 6.84 0.53 6.99
CA GLN A 69 6.13 -0.42 7.85
C GLN A 69 6.65 -1.82 7.59
N PHE A 70 7.06 -2.48 8.67
CA PHE A 70 7.51 -3.86 8.68
C PHE A 70 6.64 -4.60 9.67
N GLY A 71 5.74 -5.46 9.20
CA GLY A 71 4.79 -6.02 10.15
C GLY A 71 3.66 -6.86 9.61
N VAL A 72 2.79 -7.24 10.54
CA VAL A 72 1.59 -8.01 10.24
C VAL A 72 0.35 -7.22 10.66
N GLY A 73 -0.61 -7.10 9.76
CA GLY A 73 -1.92 -6.57 10.08
C GLY A 73 -2.47 -5.60 9.05
N PRO A 74 -3.70 -5.10 9.30
CA PRO A 74 -4.40 -4.22 8.39
C PRO A 74 -3.82 -2.80 8.35
N TYR A 75 -3.73 -2.23 7.15
CA TYR A 75 -3.28 -0.87 6.88
C TYR A 75 -4.33 -0.12 6.07
N THR A 76 -5.02 0.85 6.69
CA THR A 76 -6.16 1.52 6.07
C THR A 76 -6.11 3.04 6.26
N PRO A 77 -5.07 3.73 5.75
CA PRO A 77 -5.00 5.17 5.84
C PRO A 77 -5.98 5.83 4.85
N VAL A 78 -6.53 6.99 5.23
CA VAL A 78 -7.43 7.72 4.31
C VAL A 78 -6.62 8.40 3.20
N SER A 79 -5.49 9.03 3.53
CA SER A 79 -4.66 9.70 2.53
C SER A 79 -3.17 9.56 2.78
N ILE A 80 -2.42 9.28 1.71
CA ILE A 80 -0.95 9.15 1.73
C ILE A 80 -0.36 10.03 0.63
N HIS A 81 0.60 10.86 1.03
CA HIS A 81 1.39 11.72 0.17
C HIS A 81 2.87 11.54 0.52
N LEU A 82 3.76 11.53 -0.49
CA LEU A 82 5.22 11.30 -0.45
C LEU A 82 5.75 9.89 -0.81
N ILE A 83 6.11 9.04 0.17
CA ILE A 83 6.77 7.75 -0.09
C ILE A 83 6.31 6.73 0.95
N LEU A 84 5.92 5.55 0.50
CA LEU A 84 5.53 4.47 1.39
C LEU A 84 6.24 3.17 1.01
N HIS A 85 6.83 2.53 2.00
CA HIS A 85 7.43 1.21 1.92
C HIS A 85 6.73 0.29 2.91
N MET A 86 6.01 -0.70 2.41
CA MET A 86 5.34 -1.70 3.23
C MET A 86 6.02 -3.05 3.02
N PHE A 87 6.36 -3.71 4.12
CA PHE A 87 6.92 -5.04 4.15
C PHE A 87 6.11 -5.89 5.13
N GLY A 88 5.49 -6.97 4.65
CA GLY A 88 4.90 -7.98 5.53
C GLY A 88 3.56 -8.55 5.06
N ILE A 89 2.70 -8.89 6.01
CA ILE A 89 1.49 -9.69 5.74
C ILE A 89 0.27 -8.93 6.24
N GLY A 90 -0.70 -8.68 5.38
CA GLY A 90 -1.79 -7.80 5.79
C GLY A 90 -2.83 -7.52 4.73
N LEU A 91 -3.80 -6.71 5.16
CA LEU A 91 -4.86 -6.20 4.31
C LEU A 91 -4.66 -4.70 4.16
N ASP A 92 -4.41 -4.27 2.94
CA ASP A 92 -4.07 -2.88 2.66
C ASP A 92 -5.23 -2.21 1.93
N LYS A 93 -5.90 -1.27 2.62
CA LYS A 93 -7.07 -0.54 2.11
C LYS A 93 -6.97 0.98 2.16
N PRO A 94 -5.94 1.60 1.57
CA PRO A 94 -5.86 3.04 1.55
C PRO A 94 -6.86 3.65 0.55
N VAL A 95 -7.48 4.76 0.92
CA VAL A 95 -8.46 5.44 0.05
C VAL A 95 -7.75 6.22 -1.07
N SER A 96 -6.74 7.04 -0.74
CA SER A 96 -6.02 7.83 -1.73
C SER A 96 -4.52 7.75 -1.53
N ILE A 97 -3.80 7.38 -2.58
CA ILE A 97 -2.34 7.33 -2.65
C ILE A 97 -1.87 8.28 -3.75
N ARG A 98 -1.06 9.27 -3.36
CA ARG A 98 -0.37 10.20 -4.26
C ARG A 98 1.12 10.23 -3.92
N CYS A 99 1.80 9.12 -4.15
CA CYS A 99 3.16 8.91 -3.67
C CYS A 99 3.86 7.73 -4.33
N PHE A 100 5.19 7.69 -4.31
CA PHE A 100 5.91 6.45 -4.64
C PHE A 100 5.56 5.38 -3.62
N LEU A 101 5.09 4.24 -4.08
CA LEU A 101 4.67 3.15 -3.21
C LEU A 101 5.41 1.87 -3.58
N HIS A 102 6.06 1.27 -2.59
CA HIS A 102 6.67 -0.04 -2.69
C HIS A 102 6.01 -0.96 -1.66
N MET A 103 5.38 -2.03 -2.14
CA MET A 103 4.78 -3.04 -1.30
C MET A 103 5.49 -4.36 -1.53
N PHE A 104 5.94 -4.98 -0.44
CA PHE A 104 6.54 -6.30 -0.43
C PHE A 104 5.75 -7.15 0.57
N GLY A 105 4.95 -8.11 0.10
CA GLY A 105 4.11 -8.80 1.06
C GLY A 105 3.13 -9.83 0.57
N VAL A 106 2.33 -10.32 1.52
CA VAL A 106 1.28 -11.28 1.28
C VAL A 106 -0.05 -10.73 1.81
N GLY A 107 -1.05 -10.72 0.96
CA GLY A 107 -2.42 -10.44 1.36
C GLY A 107 -3.22 -9.62 0.35
N PRO A 108 -4.45 -9.25 0.71
CA PRO A 108 -5.34 -8.47 -0.15
C PRO A 108 -5.00 -6.98 -0.15
N TYR A 109 -4.95 -6.41 -1.36
CA TYR A 109 -4.69 -5.00 -1.61
C TYR A 109 -5.88 -4.37 -2.33
N THR A 110 -6.56 -3.43 -1.69
CA THR A 110 -7.75 -2.76 -2.26
C THR A 110 -7.60 -1.25 -2.16
N HIS A 111 -7.39 -0.56 -3.27
CA HIS A 111 -7.11 0.88 -3.26
C HIS A 111 -8.20 1.66 -4.02
N VAL A 112 -8.75 2.73 -3.46
CA VAL A 112 -9.77 3.51 -4.20
C VAL A 112 -9.13 4.32 -5.32
N SER A 113 -8.02 5.01 -5.03
CA SER A 113 -7.28 5.75 -6.05
C SER A 113 -5.77 5.75 -5.82
N ILE A 114 -5.05 5.45 -6.89
CA ILE A 114 -3.60 5.47 -6.95
C ILE A 114 -3.21 6.42 -8.08
N ARG A 115 -2.44 7.45 -7.76
CA ARG A 115 -1.88 8.41 -8.72
C ARG A 115 -0.39 8.52 -8.52
N CYS A 116 0.35 7.51 -8.96
CA CYS A 116 1.78 7.44 -8.69
C CYS A 116 2.49 6.30 -9.42
N ILE A 117 3.79 6.18 -9.14
CA ILE A 117 4.60 5.01 -9.45
C ILE A 117 4.42 4.01 -8.30
N LEU A 118 3.88 2.84 -8.64
CA LEU A 118 3.65 1.75 -7.70
C LEU A 118 4.48 0.53 -8.11
N HIS A 119 5.23 -0.02 -7.17
CA HIS A 119 5.89 -1.30 -7.26
C HIS A 119 5.30 -2.26 -6.24
N MET A 120 4.69 -3.33 -6.71
CA MET A 120 4.16 -4.41 -5.87
C MET A 120 4.98 -5.66 -6.10
N PHE A 121 5.46 -6.25 -5.02
CA PHE A 121 6.12 -7.55 -4.99
C PHE A 121 5.37 -8.42 -3.99
N GLY A 122 4.61 -9.41 -4.43
CA GLY A 122 3.81 -10.13 -3.44
C GLY A 122 2.85 -11.19 -3.93
N VAL A 123 2.10 -11.71 -2.98
CA VAL A 123 1.09 -12.76 -3.22
C VAL A 123 -0.25 -12.30 -2.67
N GLY A 124 -1.29 -12.30 -3.50
CA GLY A 124 -2.65 -12.02 -3.07
C GLY A 124 -3.49 -11.26 -4.10
N PRO A 125 -4.77 -11.01 -3.79
CA PRO A 125 -5.65 -10.27 -4.69
C PRO A 125 -5.32 -8.78 -4.65
N TYR A 126 -5.36 -8.14 -5.82
CA TYR A 126 -5.12 -6.72 -6.00
C TYR A 126 -6.27 -6.08 -6.81
N THR A 127 -7.05 -5.22 -6.16
CA THR A 127 -8.34 -4.74 -6.67
C THR A 127 -8.53 -3.23 -6.57
N PRO A 128 -7.65 -2.40 -7.18
CA PRO A 128 -7.82 -0.97 -7.09
C PRO A 128 -8.94 -0.46 -8.01
N ALA A 129 -9.70 0.53 -7.56
CA ALA A 129 -10.71 1.15 -8.41
C ALA A 129 -10.06 2.01 -9.51
N SER A 130 -8.98 2.73 -9.23
CA SER A 130 -8.29 3.51 -10.25
C SER A 130 -6.78 3.60 -10.06
N ILE A 131 -6.04 3.46 -11.16
CA ILE A 131 -4.58 3.59 -11.22
C ILE A 131 -4.19 4.57 -12.33
N HIS A 132 -3.34 5.53 -12.00
CA HIS A 132 -2.77 6.52 -12.91
C HIS A 132 -1.26 6.63 -12.71
N LEU A 133 -0.50 6.85 -13.80
CA LEU A 133 0.98 6.95 -13.94
C LEU A 133 1.73 5.68 -14.37
N ILE A 134 2.25 4.88 -13.42
CA ILE A 134 3.10 3.72 -13.71
C ILE A 134 2.86 2.66 -12.65
N LEU A 135 2.66 1.42 -13.09
CA LEU A 135 2.52 0.28 -12.18
C LEU A 135 3.45 -0.84 -12.63
N HIS A 136 4.28 -1.34 -11.70
CA HIS A 136 4.91 -2.64 -11.84
C HIS A 136 4.38 -3.59 -10.79
N MET A 137 3.86 -4.73 -11.24
CA MET A 137 3.44 -5.82 -10.38
C MET A 137 4.36 -7.01 -10.63
N PHE A 138 4.89 -7.59 -9.56
CA PHE A 138 5.68 -8.81 -9.55
C PHE A 138 5.02 -9.75 -8.53
N GLY A 139 4.43 -10.86 -8.95
CA GLY A 139 3.74 -11.68 -7.96
C GLY A 139 2.82 -12.77 -8.45
N ILE A 140 2.06 -13.29 -7.48
CA ILE A 140 1.05 -14.33 -7.72
C ILE A 140 -0.29 -13.84 -7.19
N GLY A 141 -1.36 -13.86 -8.00
CA GLY A 141 -2.65 -13.42 -7.49
C GLY A 141 -3.75 -13.17 -8.50
N LEU A 142 -4.79 -12.50 -8.00
CA LEU A 142 -5.95 -12.07 -8.77
C LEU A 142 -5.89 -10.55 -8.94
N TYR A 143 -5.84 -10.08 -10.18
CA TYR A 143 -5.73 -8.65 -10.50
C TYR A 143 -7.03 -8.15 -11.14
N THR A 144 -7.82 -7.35 -10.43
CA THR A 144 -9.12 -6.85 -10.93
C THR A 144 -9.28 -5.35 -10.78
N PRO A 145 -8.44 -4.52 -11.41
CA PRO A 145 -8.62 -3.09 -11.36
C PRO A 145 -9.82 -2.63 -12.20
N VAL A 146 -10.53 -1.60 -11.74
CA VAL A 146 -11.66 -1.06 -12.51
C VAL A 146 -11.18 -0.15 -13.64
N SER A 147 -10.26 0.78 -13.38
CA SER A 147 -9.71 1.65 -14.42
C SER A 147 -8.20 1.79 -14.30
N ILE A 148 -7.51 1.55 -15.41
CA ILE A 148 -6.07 1.74 -15.53
C ILE A 148 -5.81 2.78 -16.63
N ARG A 149 -5.06 3.83 -16.29
CA ARG A 149 -4.58 4.86 -17.22
C ARG A 149 -3.11 5.15 -16.96
N CYS A 150 -2.23 4.23 -17.36
CA CYS A 150 -0.82 4.28 -17.00
C CYS A 150 0.06 3.49 -17.98
N ILE A 151 1.36 3.45 -17.72
CA ILE A 151 2.22 2.35 -18.17
C ILE A 151 2.05 1.22 -17.16
N LEU A 152 1.77 0.01 -17.63
CA LEU A 152 1.53 -1.15 -16.77
C LEU A 152 2.47 -2.28 -17.17
N HIS A 153 3.28 -2.73 -16.22
CA HIS A 153 4.17 -3.88 -16.34
C HIS A 153 3.73 -4.94 -15.33
N MET A 154 3.28 -6.10 -15.83
CA MET A 154 2.86 -7.23 -15.01
C MET A 154 3.84 -8.38 -15.22
N PHE A 155 4.41 -8.89 -14.13
CA PHE A 155 5.27 -10.06 -14.11
C PHE A 155 4.73 -11.05 -13.08
N GLY A 156 4.23 -12.21 -13.49
CA GLY A 156 3.63 -13.10 -12.49
C GLY A 156 2.78 -14.25 -12.98
N ILE A 157 2.10 -14.87 -12.01
CA ILE A 157 1.16 -15.96 -12.25
C ILE A 157 -0.19 -15.54 -11.67
N GLY A 158 -1.27 -15.55 -12.45
CA GLY A 158 -2.51 -15.02 -11.94
C GLY A 158 -3.68 -14.98 -12.90
N LEU A 159 -4.81 -14.55 -12.36
CA LEU A 159 -6.00 -14.25 -13.13
C LEU A 159 -6.14 -12.73 -13.19
N ASP A 160 -6.26 -12.20 -14.39
CA ASP A 160 -6.35 -10.76 -14.63
C ASP A 160 -7.71 -10.42 -15.25
N LYS A 161 -8.52 -9.62 -14.54
CA LYS A 161 -9.85 -9.15 -15.01
C LYS A 161 -10.00 -7.63 -14.88
N PRO A 162 -9.18 -6.83 -15.59
CA PRO A 162 -9.32 -5.38 -15.59
C PRO A 162 -10.58 -4.94 -16.35
N VAL A 163 -11.33 -3.97 -15.83
CA VAL A 163 -12.54 -3.49 -16.53
C VAL A 163 -12.17 -2.56 -17.69
N SER A 164 -11.36 -1.52 -17.46
CA SER A 164 -10.94 -0.60 -18.52
C SER A 164 -9.44 -0.33 -18.45
N ILE A 165 -8.75 -0.48 -19.58
CA ILE A 165 -7.32 -0.19 -19.71
C ILE A 165 -7.10 0.79 -20.87
N ARG A 166 -6.44 1.91 -20.56
CA ARG A 166 -6.00 2.93 -21.51
C ARG A 166 -4.52 3.26 -21.29
N CYS A 167 -3.66 2.43 -21.84
CA CYS A 167 -2.29 2.27 -21.35
C CYS A 167 -1.30 1.82 -22.42
N PHE A 168 -0.01 1.84 -22.07
CA PHE A 168 0.94 0.85 -22.58
C PHE A 168 0.96 -0.33 -21.62
N LEU A 169 0.73 -1.55 -22.12
CA LEU A 169 0.66 -2.75 -21.30
C LEU A 169 1.72 -3.76 -21.74
N HIS A 170 2.61 -4.10 -20.82
CA HIS A 170 3.53 -5.22 -20.94
C HIS A 170 3.17 -6.28 -19.90
N MET A 171 2.85 -7.49 -20.36
CA MET A 171 2.57 -8.62 -19.50
C MET A 171 3.53 -9.77 -19.77
N PHE A 172 4.15 -10.27 -18.72
CA PHE A 172 5.06 -11.41 -18.71
C PHE A 172 4.58 -12.39 -17.65
N GLY A 173 3.83 -13.42 -18.03
CA GLY A 173 3.20 -14.25 -17.00
C GLY A 173 2.37 -15.40 -17.48
N VAL A 174 1.86 -16.17 -16.52
CA VAL A 174 1.02 -17.34 -16.78
C VAL A 174 -0.35 -17.13 -16.17
N GLY A 175 -1.38 -17.28 -16.98
CA GLY A 175 -2.77 -17.35 -16.53
C GLY A 175 -3.75 -16.54 -17.37
N PRO A 176 -5.05 -16.67 -17.07
CA PRO A 176 -6.13 -16.08 -17.86
C PRO A 176 -6.15 -14.54 -17.79
N TYR A 177 -6.28 -13.90 -18.95
CA TYR A 177 -6.41 -12.44 -19.09
C TYR A 177 -7.73 -12.07 -19.76
N LYS A 178 -8.66 -11.47 -19.00
CA LYS A 178 -10.06 -11.20 -19.43
C LYS A 178 -10.45 -9.73 -19.22
N PRO A 179 -9.91 -8.79 -20.01
CA PRO A 179 -10.28 -7.39 -19.95
C PRO A 179 -11.67 -7.15 -20.55
N VAL A 180 -12.43 -6.19 -20.02
CA VAL A 180 -13.71 -5.76 -20.63
C VAL A 180 -13.47 -4.76 -21.77
N SER A 181 -12.54 -3.82 -21.59
CA SER A 181 -12.19 -2.84 -22.63
C SER A 181 -10.69 -2.50 -22.60
N ILE A 182 -10.05 -2.58 -23.78
CA ILE A 182 -8.65 -2.21 -23.98
C ILE A 182 -8.55 -1.15 -25.07
N ARG A 183 -7.88 -0.05 -24.77
CA ARG A 183 -7.35 0.88 -25.77
C ARG A 183 -5.88 1.15 -25.46
N CYS A 184 -5.03 0.22 -25.89
CA CYS A 184 -3.63 0.16 -25.48
C CYS A 184 -2.72 -0.26 -26.62
N ILE A 185 -1.43 0.01 -26.45
CA ILE A 185 -0.37 -0.80 -27.06
C ILE A 185 -0.11 -1.97 -26.12
N LEU A 186 -0.22 -3.19 -26.62
CA LEU A 186 -0.21 -4.42 -25.83
C LEU A 186 0.91 -5.34 -26.28
N HIS A 187 1.82 -5.68 -25.37
CA HIS A 187 2.74 -6.79 -25.52
C HIS A 187 2.47 -7.84 -24.44
N MET A 188 2.18 -9.07 -24.84
CA MET A 188 1.98 -10.20 -23.93
C MET A 188 2.98 -11.30 -24.26
N PHE A 189 3.67 -11.78 -23.24
CA PHE A 189 4.60 -12.90 -23.30
C PHE A 189 4.25 -13.90 -22.21
N GLY A 190 3.89 -15.12 -22.58
CA GLY A 190 3.53 -16.18 -21.64
C GLY A 190 2.36 -17.02 -22.12
N ILE A 191 1.85 -17.87 -21.22
CA ILE A 191 0.82 -18.87 -21.53
C ILE A 191 -0.46 -18.48 -20.79
N GLY A 192 -1.52 -18.17 -21.53
CA GLY A 192 -2.84 -17.90 -20.97
C GLY A 192 -3.93 -18.29 -21.97
N PRO A 193 -4.89 -19.15 -21.60
CA PRO A 193 -6.11 -19.33 -22.35
C PRO A 193 -7.08 -18.15 -22.16
#